data_AF-A0A8X7W6W1-F1
#
_entry.id   AF-A0A8X7W6W1-F1
#
_cell.length_a   1.000
_cell.length_b   1.000
_cell.length_c   1.000
_cell.angle_alpha   90.00
_cell.angle_beta   90.00
_cell.angle_gamma   90.00
#
_symmetry.space_group_name_H-M   'P 1'
#
loop_
_entity.id
_entity.type
_entity.pdbx_description
1 polymer ?
#
loop_
_entity_poly.entity_id
_entity_poly.type
_entity_poly.pdbx_seq_one_letter_code
_entity_poly.pdbx_strand_id
1 'polypeptide(L)'
;MKYIRSNSLKRLFSFKRRSFDSDSENSTHAKCVEGFQETEQFQRPKWKCFSFEEIYNATNGFSSENLVGRGGFAEVYKGVLGKSGEEIAVKRITREDERREKEFLMEIGTIGHVSHPNVLSLLGCCIDNGLYLVFIFSSRGSLASLLHDLNQAPLEWETRYQIAIGTAKGLHYLHKGCQRRIIHRDIKSSNVLLTQDFQPQISDFGLAKWLPSQWSHHSIAPIEGTFGHLAPEYYTHGIVDEKTDVFAFGVFLLELISGRKPVDASHQSLHSWAKTIIKEREIEKLVDPRIGEDFDIKQLHLIAFAASLCIRSSSPCRPSMIEVLEILQGEEIEKEKWKMEEEEEKKEEFWGYEDLEDCEYDSSISLSPPDSISNRSSSNRSS
;
A
#
# COMPACT_ATOMS: atom_id res chain seq x y z
N MET A 1 12.82 -9.21 -25.06
CA MET A 1 12.05 -10.19 -24.24
C MET A 1 10.66 -10.33 -24.84
N LYS A 2 10.13 -11.56 -24.95
CA LYS A 2 8.90 -11.85 -25.72
C LYS A 2 7.64 -11.52 -24.89
N TYR A 3 6.82 -10.63 -25.44
CA TYR A 3 5.51 -10.20 -24.96
C TYR A 3 4.59 -11.35 -24.54
N ILE A 4 4.01 -11.26 -23.34
CA ILE A 4 2.82 -12.04 -22.96
C ILE A 4 1.64 -11.31 -23.62
N ARG A 5 1.29 -11.69 -24.86
CA ARG A 5 0.11 -11.15 -25.56
C ARG A 5 -1.14 -11.36 -24.68
N SER A 6 -2.09 -10.41 -24.69
CA SER A 6 -3.43 -10.51 -24.05
C SER A 6 -4.12 -11.89 -24.15
N ASN A 7 -3.87 -12.63 -25.24
CA ASN A 7 -4.32 -14.03 -25.42
C ASN A 7 -3.81 -15.01 -24.33
N SER A 8 -2.66 -14.76 -23.72
CA SER A 8 -2.10 -15.54 -22.61
C SER A 8 -2.84 -15.29 -21.30
N LEU A 9 -3.30 -14.07 -21.05
CA LEU A 9 -4.19 -13.77 -19.91
C LEU A 9 -5.52 -14.49 -20.09
N LYS A 10 -6.13 -14.41 -21.28
CA LYS A 10 -7.38 -15.15 -21.57
C LYS A 10 -7.24 -16.66 -21.32
N ARG A 11 -6.05 -17.23 -21.54
CA ARG A 11 -5.76 -18.65 -21.23
C ARG A 11 -5.71 -18.93 -19.72
N LEU A 12 -5.15 -18.03 -18.91
CA LEU A 12 -5.10 -18.15 -17.45
C LEU A 12 -6.51 -18.13 -16.82
N PHE A 13 -7.43 -17.37 -17.40
CA PHE A 13 -8.80 -17.19 -16.88
C PHE A 13 -9.87 -18.03 -17.59
N SER A 14 -9.51 -18.74 -18.67
CA SER A 14 -10.42 -19.65 -19.40
C SER A 14 -10.53 -21.01 -18.69
N PHE A 15 -11.22 -21.07 -17.55
CA PHE A 15 -11.69 -22.34 -16.99
C PHE A 15 -12.91 -22.85 -17.78
N LYS A 16 -12.66 -23.53 -18.90
CA LYS A 16 -13.72 -24.25 -19.61
C LYS A 16 -14.10 -25.48 -18.80
N ARG A 17 -15.36 -25.55 -18.33
CA ARG A 17 -15.98 -26.78 -17.78
C ARG A 17 -15.80 -27.91 -18.80
N ARG A 18 -14.89 -28.85 -18.55
CA ARG A 18 -14.91 -30.14 -19.25
C ARG A 18 -15.92 -31.01 -18.53
N SER A 19 -17.10 -31.14 -19.12
CA SER A 19 -17.95 -32.30 -18.88
C SER A 19 -17.15 -33.55 -19.22
N PHE A 20 -17.14 -34.49 -18.29
CA PHE A 20 -16.72 -35.86 -18.54
C PHE A 20 -17.72 -36.44 -19.54
N ASP A 21 -17.29 -36.62 -20.79
CA ASP A 21 -17.85 -37.67 -21.64
C ASP A 21 -16.76 -38.71 -21.83
N SER A 22 -17.17 -39.95 -21.59
CA SER A 22 -16.43 -41.18 -21.73
C SER A 22 -15.90 -41.36 -23.13
N ASP A 23 -14.63 -41.69 -23.27
CA ASP A 23 -14.20 -42.70 -24.23
C ASP A 23 -12.85 -43.31 -23.82
N SER A 24 -12.87 -44.63 -23.77
CA SER A 24 -11.78 -45.55 -23.52
C SER A 24 -10.89 -45.72 -24.75
N GLU A 25 -9.57 -45.75 -24.58
CA GLU A 25 -8.72 -46.93 -24.90
C GLU A 25 -7.21 -46.62 -24.82
N ASN A 26 -6.57 -47.35 -23.90
CA ASN A 26 -5.19 -47.87 -23.85
C ASN A 26 -4.08 -47.31 -24.77
N SER A 27 -3.01 -46.79 -24.16
CA SER A 27 -1.67 -47.38 -24.34
C SER A 27 -0.75 -47.06 -23.16
N THR A 28 0.17 -47.99 -22.91
CA THR A 28 0.90 -48.30 -21.68
C THR A 28 2.19 -47.49 -21.41
N HIS A 29 2.55 -47.48 -20.12
CA HIS A 29 3.89 -47.36 -19.51
C HIS A 29 4.51 -45.98 -19.26
N ALA A 30 4.31 -45.48 -18.02
CA ALA A 30 5.39 -45.30 -17.05
C ALA A 30 4.80 -45.21 -15.61
N LYS A 31 5.25 -46.09 -14.71
CA LYS A 31 4.93 -46.12 -13.28
C LYS A 31 6.01 -45.36 -12.49
N CYS A 32 5.60 -44.90 -11.30
CA CYS A 32 6.33 -44.19 -10.23
C CYS A 32 6.49 -42.68 -10.46
N VAL A 33 5.97 -41.80 -9.61
CA VAL A 33 6.02 -41.84 -8.13
C VAL A 33 4.64 -41.57 -7.53
N GLU A 34 4.09 -42.55 -6.80
CA GLU A 34 3.01 -42.33 -5.83
C GLU A 34 3.63 -41.69 -4.59
N GLY A 35 3.11 -40.55 -4.17
CA GLY A 35 3.58 -39.88 -2.96
C GLY A 35 3.36 -38.37 -2.95
N PHE A 36 2.16 -37.89 -3.26
CA PHE A 36 1.70 -36.61 -2.74
C PHE A 36 0.40 -36.86 -2.00
N GLN A 37 0.47 -36.76 -0.67
CA GLN A 37 -0.73 -36.59 0.14
C GLN A 37 -1.43 -35.33 -0.34
N GLU A 38 -2.57 -35.49 -1.00
CA GLU A 38 -3.52 -34.41 -1.24
C GLU A 38 -4.06 -33.95 0.11
N THR A 39 -3.36 -33.01 0.74
CA THR A 39 -3.84 -32.33 1.95
C THR A 39 -3.60 -30.84 1.86
N GLU A 40 -4.22 -30.19 0.88
CA GLU A 40 -4.76 -28.82 1.04
C GLU A 40 -6.00 -28.71 0.14
N GLN A 41 -7.19 -28.65 0.75
CA GLN A 41 -8.38 -28.19 0.03
C GLN A 41 -8.14 -26.74 -0.38
N PHE A 42 -7.67 -26.52 -1.61
CA PHE A 42 -7.63 -25.19 -2.20
C PHE A 42 -9.07 -24.67 -2.27
N GLN A 43 -9.47 -23.85 -1.29
CA GLN A 43 -10.71 -23.10 -1.38
C GLN A 43 -10.61 -22.24 -2.64
N ARG A 44 -11.51 -22.49 -3.60
CA ARG A 44 -11.54 -21.70 -4.82
C ARG A 44 -11.70 -20.22 -4.44
N PRO A 45 -10.93 -19.31 -5.08
CA PRO A 45 -11.12 -17.90 -4.86
C PRO A 45 -12.60 -17.52 -5.03
N LYS A 46 -13.14 -16.74 -4.09
CA LYS A 46 -14.56 -16.31 -4.11
C LYS A 46 -14.86 -15.32 -5.24
N TRP A 47 -13.83 -14.77 -5.88
CA TRP A 47 -13.97 -13.79 -6.96
C TRP A 47 -14.17 -14.48 -8.32
N LYS A 48 -14.92 -13.82 -9.22
CA LYS A 48 -15.28 -14.36 -10.55
C LYS A 48 -14.72 -13.53 -11.71
N CYS A 49 -14.76 -14.10 -12.91
CA CYS A 49 -14.53 -13.34 -14.13
C CYS A 49 -15.87 -12.78 -14.64
N PHE A 50 -15.99 -11.46 -14.72
CA PHE A 50 -17.14 -10.78 -15.31
C PHE A 50 -16.92 -10.62 -16.82
N SER A 51 -18.02 -10.67 -17.58
CA SER A 51 -18.01 -10.23 -18.98
C SER A 51 -17.93 -8.71 -19.08
N PHE A 52 -17.42 -8.21 -20.20
CA PHE A 52 -17.43 -6.77 -20.48
C PHE A 52 -18.85 -6.22 -20.50
N GLU A 53 -19.82 -6.96 -21.04
CA GLU A 53 -21.23 -6.56 -21.09
C GLU A 53 -21.84 -6.37 -19.70
N GLU A 54 -21.55 -7.26 -18.75
CA GLU A 54 -21.99 -7.10 -17.35
C GLU A 54 -21.45 -5.80 -16.73
N ILE A 55 -20.15 -5.51 -16.90
CA ILE A 55 -19.52 -4.31 -16.36
C ILE A 55 -20.02 -3.05 -17.07
N TYR A 56 -20.15 -3.10 -18.40
CA TYR A 56 -20.64 -1.99 -19.21
C TYR A 56 -22.07 -1.62 -18.79
N ASN A 57 -22.96 -2.60 -18.67
CA ASN A 57 -24.34 -2.36 -18.23
C ASN A 57 -24.39 -1.88 -16.78
N ALA A 58 -23.61 -2.48 -15.88
CA ALA A 58 -23.59 -2.09 -14.47
C ALA A 58 -23.14 -0.63 -14.25
N THR A 59 -22.25 -0.12 -15.10
CA THR A 59 -21.70 1.24 -15.03
C THR A 59 -22.45 2.24 -15.92
N ASN A 60 -23.57 1.84 -16.54
CA ASN A 60 -24.30 2.62 -17.54
C ASN A 60 -23.38 3.13 -18.66
N GLY A 61 -22.59 2.22 -19.25
CA GLY A 61 -21.64 2.50 -20.30
C GLY A 61 -20.43 3.32 -19.88
N PHE A 62 -19.98 3.19 -18.62
CA PHE A 62 -18.95 4.05 -18.02
C PHE A 62 -19.32 5.54 -18.07
N SER A 63 -20.58 5.87 -17.76
CA SER A 63 -21.06 7.26 -17.71
C SER A 63 -20.18 8.11 -16.79
N SER A 64 -19.91 9.35 -17.18
CA SER A 64 -19.19 10.32 -16.35
C SER A 64 -19.91 10.62 -15.03
N GLU A 65 -21.23 10.44 -14.98
CA GLU A 65 -22.02 10.58 -13.74
C GLU A 65 -21.69 9.50 -12.70
N ASN A 66 -21.18 8.35 -13.16
CA ASN A 66 -20.76 7.24 -12.32
C ASN A 66 -19.27 7.29 -11.98
N LEU A 67 -18.50 8.26 -12.48
CA LEU A 67 -17.08 8.37 -12.15
C LEU A 67 -16.90 8.84 -10.71
N VAL A 68 -16.38 7.97 -9.84
CA VAL A 68 -16.18 8.27 -8.41
C VAL A 68 -14.74 8.64 -8.08
N GLY A 69 -13.78 8.29 -8.94
CA GLY A 69 -12.38 8.62 -8.73
C GLY A 69 -11.57 8.50 -10.02
N ARG A 70 -10.59 9.39 -10.17
CA ARG A 70 -9.61 9.34 -11.26
C ARG A 70 -8.22 9.51 -10.68
N GLY A 71 -7.40 8.48 -10.81
CA GLY A 71 -5.98 8.52 -10.51
C GLY A 71 -5.15 8.66 -11.80
N GLY A 72 -3.82 8.65 -11.66
CA GLY A 72 -2.91 8.73 -12.81
C GLY A 72 -2.97 7.50 -13.75
N PHE A 73 -3.38 6.34 -13.23
CA PHE A 73 -3.29 5.05 -13.94
C PHE A 73 -4.60 4.25 -13.95
N ALA A 74 -5.64 4.75 -13.29
CA ALA A 74 -6.93 4.10 -13.22
C ALA A 74 -8.07 5.10 -13.05
N GLU A 75 -9.25 4.69 -13.53
CA GLU A 75 -10.52 5.34 -13.26
C GLU A 75 -11.41 4.39 -12.47
N VAL A 76 -12.16 4.90 -11.51
CA VAL A 76 -13.09 4.10 -10.71
C VAL A 76 -14.50 4.59 -10.97
N TYR A 77 -15.36 3.67 -11.41
CA TYR A 77 -16.76 3.93 -11.68
C TYR A 77 -17.64 3.21 -10.66
N LYS A 78 -18.67 3.88 -10.14
CA LYS A 78 -19.77 3.24 -9.44
C LYS A 78 -20.61 2.45 -10.44
N GLY A 79 -21.07 1.28 -10.04
CA GLY A 79 -22.03 0.51 -10.82
C GLY A 79 -23.00 -0.26 -9.94
N VAL A 80 -24.00 -0.86 -10.57
CA VAL A 80 -24.99 -1.72 -9.90
C VAL A 80 -25.10 -3.03 -10.67
N LEU A 81 -24.78 -4.15 -10.02
CA LEU A 81 -24.82 -5.47 -10.66
C LEU A 81 -26.26 -5.97 -10.83
N GLY A 82 -26.74 -6.03 -12.07
CA GLY A 82 -27.95 -6.76 -12.48
C GLY A 82 -29.18 -6.51 -11.60
N LYS A 83 -29.99 -7.56 -11.39
CA LYS A 83 -31.20 -7.50 -10.55
C LYS A 83 -30.93 -7.57 -9.04
N SER A 84 -29.70 -7.93 -8.62
CA SER A 84 -29.39 -8.02 -7.18
C SER A 84 -29.31 -6.64 -6.52
N GLY A 85 -29.10 -5.58 -7.30
CA GLY A 85 -28.98 -4.22 -6.78
C GLY A 85 -27.68 -3.98 -6.00
N GLU A 86 -26.71 -4.89 -6.10
CA GLU A 86 -25.43 -4.78 -5.41
C GLU A 86 -24.60 -3.63 -6.00
N GLU A 87 -24.28 -2.64 -5.18
CA GLU A 87 -23.42 -1.53 -5.56
C GLU A 87 -21.95 -1.99 -5.62
N ILE A 88 -21.30 -1.70 -6.74
CA ILE A 88 -19.92 -2.08 -7.02
C ILE A 88 -19.05 -0.88 -7.40
N ALA A 89 -17.76 -1.01 -7.14
CA ALA A 89 -16.72 -0.14 -7.69
C ALA A 89 -15.97 -0.88 -8.81
N VAL A 90 -15.94 -0.30 -10.01
CA VAL A 90 -15.22 -0.82 -11.16
C VAL A 90 -13.97 0.03 -11.39
N LYS A 91 -12.81 -0.49 -10.97
CA LYS A 91 -11.50 0.11 -11.24
C LYS A 91 -11.03 -0.30 -12.63
N ARG A 92 -11.14 0.60 -13.59
CA ARG A 92 -10.64 0.47 -14.97
C ARG A 92 -9.18 0.90 -15.02
N ILE A 93 -8.28 0.00 -15.42
CA ILE A 93 -6.86 0.34 -15.61
C ILE A 93 -6.70 1.07 -16.95
N THR A 94 -6.42 2.36 -16.88
CA THR A 94 -6.31 3.28 -18.03
C THR A 94 -4.88 3.44 -18.54
N ARG A 95 -3.88 3.01 -17.77
CA ARG A 95 -2.49 3.07 -18.18
C ARG A 95 -2.22 2.28 -19.47
N GLU A 96 -1.31 2.79 -20.31
CA GLU A 96 -0.98 2.21 -21.61
C GLU A 96 0.46 1.67 -21.70
N ASP A 97 1.26 1.77 -20.64
CA ASP A 97 2.64 1.29 -20.61
C ASP A 97 2.77 -0.21 -20.27
N GLU A 98 4.01 -0.72 -20.32
CA GLU A 98 4.35 -2.13 -20.04
C GLU A 98 4.02 -2.58 -18.62
N ARG A 99 3.86 -1.65 -17.68
CA ARG A 99 3.55 -1.99 -16.29
C ARG A 99 2.06 -2.32 -16.14
N ARG A 100 1.18 -1.91 -17.08
CA ARG A 100 -0.29 -2.04 -16.99
C ARG A 100 -0.73 -3.45 -16.56
N GLU A 101 -0.26 -4.46 -17.27
CA GLU A 101 -0.59 -5.86 -17.01
C GLU A 101 0.02 -6.36 -15.70
N LYS A 102 1.23 -5.89 -15.38
CA LYS A 102 1.94 -6.23 -14.15
C LYS A 102 1.16 -5.76 -12.92
N GLU A 103 0.71 -4.50 -12.88
CA GLU A 103 -0.09 -3.99 -11.75
C GLU A 103 -1.42 -4.70 -11.60
N PHE A 104 -2.13 -4.91 -12.71
CA PHE A 104 -3.38 -5.66 -12.70
C PHE A 104 -3.19 -7.09 -12.13
N LEU A 105 -2.16 -7.80 -12.59
CA LEU A 105 -1.84 -9.14 -12.09
C LEU A 105 -1.33 -9.14 -10.64
N MET A 106 -0.57 -8.13 -10.22
CA MET A 106 -0.13 -7.98 -8.83
C MET A 106 -1.31 -7.74 -7.90
N GLU A 107 -2.23 -6.86 -8.29
CA GLU A 107 -3.41 -6.54 -7.50
C GLU A 107 -4.30 -7.78 -7.36
N ILE A 108 -4.70 -8.45 -8.46
CA ILE A 108 -5.47 -9.71 -8.39
C ILE A 108 -4.72 -10.79 -7.62
N GLY A 109 -3.42 -10.92 -7.90
CA GLY A 109 -2.55 -11.90 -7.27
C GLY A 109 -2.58 -11.75 -5.77
N THR A 110 -2.52 -10.52 -5.24
CA THR A 110 -2.52 -10.25 -3.80
C THR A 110 -3.93 -10.25 -3.20
N ILE A 111 -4.79 -9.32 -3.62
CA ILE A 111 -6.12 -9.10 -3.02
C ILE A 111 -7.06 -10.30 -3.20
N GLY A 112 -6.86 -11.10 -4.25
CA GLY A 112 -7.68 -12.27 -4.54
C GLY A 112 -7.62 -13.39 -3.50
N HIS A 113 -6.65 -13.34 -2.56
CA HIS A 113 -6.49 -14.30 -1.46
C HIS A 113 -6.87 -13.72 -0.09
N VAL A 114 -7.33 -12.47 -0.05
CA VAL A 114 -7.64 -11.76 1.18
C VAL A 114 -9.13 -11.82 1.47
N SER A 115 -9.48 -12.12 2.72
CA SER A 115 -10.86 -12.10 3.21
C SER A 115 -10.89 -11.63 4.66
N HIS A 116 -11.09 -10.32 4.86
CA HIS A 116 -11.14 -9.69 6.17
C HIS A 116 -12.09 -8.48 6.15
N PRO A 117 -12.90 -8.22 7.20
CA PRO A 117 -13.85 -7.10 7.22
C PRO A 117 -13.19 -5.73 7.02
N ASN A 118 -11.94 -5.57 7.49
CA ASN A 118 -11.18 -4.33 7.33
C ASN A 118 -10.24 -4.29 6.11
N VAL A 119 -10.46 -5.17 5.13
CA VAL A 119 -9.77 -5.12 3.84
C VAL A 119 -10.81 -5.18 2.71
N LEU A 120 -10.65 -4.35 1.70
CA LEU A 120 -11.59 -4.25 0.58
C LEU A 120 -11.70 -5.60 -0.15
N SER A 121 -12.93 -6.08 -0.30
CA SER A 121 -13.19 -7.38 -0.91
C SER A 121 -13.28 -7.30 -2.43
N LEU A 122 -12.43 -8.06 -3.12
CA LEU A 122 -12.50 -8.23 -4.57
C LEU A 122 -13.66 -9.18 -4.92
N LEU A 123 -14.59 -8.68 -5.74
CA LEU A 123 -15.67 -9.48 -6.30
C LEU A 123 -15.25 -10.20 -7.58
N GLY A 124 -14.33 -9.62 -8.34
CA GLY A 124 -13.85 -10.20 -9.59
C GLY A 124 -13.05 -9.28 -10.48
N CYS A 125 -12.81 -9.74 -11.69
CA CYS A 125 -12.11 -8.99 -12.71
C CYS A 125 -12.75 -9.19 -14.09
N CYS A 126 -12.46 -8.30 -15.02
CA CYS A 126 -12.73 -8.48 -16.45
C CYS A 126 -11.47 -8.16 -17.25
N ILE A 127 -11.19 -8.99 -18.25
CA ILE A 127 -10.05 -8.84 -19.17
C ILE A 127 -10.50 -8.66 -20.62
N ASP A 128 -11.81 -8.59 -20.86
CA ASP A 128 -12.38 -8.32 -22.17
C ASP A 128 -12.50 -6.80 -22.38
N ASN A 129 -12.05 -6.32 -23.54
CA ASN A 129 -12.06 -4.90 -23.93
C ASN A 129 -11.38 -3.95 -22.91
N GLY A 130 -10.40 -4.46 -22.17
CA GLY A 130 -9.65 -3.72 -21.15
C GLY A 130 -9.35 -4.57 -19.92
N LEU A 131 -8.77 -3.95 -18.90
CA LEU A 131 -8.48 -4.58 -17.61
C LEU A 131 -9.28 -3.87 -16.53
N TYR A 132 -10.13 -4.62 -15.84
CA TYR A 132 -11.06 -4.10 -14.84
C TYR A 132 -11.01 -4.95 -13.58
N LEU A 133 -10.97 -4.29 -12.43
CA LEU A 133 -11.17 -4.92 -11.13
C LEU A 133 -12.51 -4.46 -10.56
N VAL A 134 -13.25 -5.40 -9.97
CA VAL A 134 -14.59 -5.19 -9.44
C VAL A 134 -14.57 -5.45 -7.94
N PHE A 135 -14.95 -4.45 -7.16
CA PHE A 135 -15.01 -4.49 -5.71
C PHE A 135 -16.41 -4.16 -5.21
N ILE A 136 -16.69 -4.50 -3.95
CA ILE A 136 -17.86 -3.95 -3.23
C ILE A 136 -17.69 -2.43 -3.13
N PHE A 137 -18.75 -1.66 -3.36
CA PHE A 137 -18.71 -0.20 -3.27
C PHE A 137 -18.70 0.27 -1.81
N SER A 138 -17.69 1.03 -1.42
CA SER A 138 -17.62 1.71 -0.12
C SER A 138 -18.29 3.09 -0.23
N SER A 139 -19.52 3.20 0.27
CA SER A 139 -20.42 4.34 0.00
C SER A 139 -19.94 5.69 0.51
N ARG A 140 -19.06 5.73 1.52
CA ARG A 140 -18.51 6.97 2.08
C ARG A 140 -17.21 7.41 1.42
N GLY A 141 -16.70 6.65 0.44
CA GLY A 141 -15.46 6.98 -0.25
C GLY A 141 -14.24 6.78 0.64
N SER A 142 -13.17 7.53 0.36
CA SER A 142 -11.90 7.44 1.10
C SER A 142 -11.93 8.27 2.37
N LEU A 143 -11.22 7.80 3.41
CA LEU A 143 -11.03 8.55 4.64
C LEU A 143 -10.43 9.94 4.37
N ALA A 144 -9.46 10.04 3.44
CA ALA A 144 -8.88 11.33 3.06
C ALA A 144 -9.93 12.36 2.62
N SER A 145 -10.98 11.94 1.91
CA SER A 145 -12.03 12.85 1.43
C SER A 145 -12.91 13.39 2.56
N LEU A 146 -13.07 12.64 3.65
CA LEU A 146 -13.83 13.05 4.83
C LEU A 146 -12.97 13.79 5.85
N LEU A 147 -11.68 13.44 5.91
CA LEU A 147 -10.75 13.94 6.90
C LEU A 147 -10.15 15.29 6.49
N HIS A 148 -9.79 15.46 5.21
CA HIS A 148 -9.03 16.62 4.73
C HIS A 148 -9.88 17.66 3.99
N ASP A 149 -11.14 17.38 3.70
CA ASP A 149 -12.04 18.37 3.11
C ASP A 149 -12.53 19.34 4.18
N LEU A 150 -12.10 20.60 4.09
CA LEU A 150 -12.47 21.66 5.03
C LEU A 150 -13.92 22.13 4.86
N ASN A 151 -14.58 21.76 3.76
CA ASN A 151 -15.99 22.10 3.52
C ASN A 151 -16.95 21.09 4.14
N GLN A 152 -16.45 19.96 4.63
CA GLN A 152 -17.24 18.93 5.30
C GLN A 152 -17.14 19.07 6.82
N ALA A 153 -18.19 18.59 7.51
CA ALA A 153 -18.13 18.46 8.96
C ALA A 153 -16.98 17.51 9.35
N PRO A 154 -16.23 17.83 10.42
CA PRO A 154 -15.15 16.96 10.88
C PRO A 154 -15.71 15.60 11.30
N LEU A 155 -14.97 14.53 11.02
CA LEU A 155 -15.27 13.22 11.60
C LEU A 155 -15.17 13.30 13.12
N GLU A 156 -16.20 12.79 13.80
CA GLU A 156 -16.25 12.65 15.25
C GLU A 156 -15.09 11.82 15.78
N TRP A 157 -14.60 12.16 16.97
CA TRP A 157 -13.44 11.53 17.58
C TRP A 157 -13.58 10.00 17.69
N GLU A 158 -14.70 9.51 18.20
CA GLU A 158 -14.95 8.07 18.37
C GLU A 158 -14.89 7.33 17.01
N THR A 159 -15.41 7.95 15.95
CA THR A 159 -15.32 7.39 14.60
C THR A 159 -13.86 7.28 14.14
N ARG A 160 -13.03 8.31 14.39
CA ARG A 160 -11.59 8.28 14.06
C ARG A 160 -10.87 7.18 14.83
N TYR A 161 -11.21 7.00 16.11
CA TYR A 161 -10.61 5.97 16.95
C TYR A 161 -10.97 4.55 16.48
N GLN A 162 -12.23 4.31 16.13
CA GLN A 162 -12.66 3.02 15.55
C GLN A 162 -12.00 2.75 14.18
N ILE A 163 -11.79 3.79 13.37
CA ILE A 163 -11.06 3.68 12.10
C ILE A 163 -9.59 3.26 12.35
N ALA A 164 -8.92 3.84 13.36
CA ALA A 164 -7.56 3.44 13.73
C ALA A 164 -7.49 1.95 14.09
N ILE A 165 -8.38 1.49 14.98
CA ILE A 165 -8.47 0.09 15.41
C ILE A 165 -8.78 -0.84 14.23
N GLY A 166 -9.81 -0.53 13.44
CA GLY A 166 -10.21 -1.36 12.30
C GLY A 166 -9.09 -1.47 11.25
N THR A 167 -8.42 -0.36 10.95
CA THR A 167 -7.28 -0.37 10.01
C THR A 167 -6.12 -1.20 10.55
N ALA A 168 -5.80 -1.08 11.84
CA ALA A 168 -4.78 -1.90 12.49
C ALA A 168 -5.12 -3.40 12.44
N LYS A 169 -6.40 -3.79 12.62
CA LYS A 169 -6.87 -5.17 12.47
C LYS A 169 -6.65 -5.69 11.05
N GLY A 170 -7.03 -4.88 10.05
CA GLY A 170 -6.80 -5.20 8.65
C GLY A 170 -5.32 -5.40 8.33
N LEU A 171 -4.46 -4.52 8.82
CA LEU A 171 -3.02 -4.58 8.55
C LEU A 171 -2.35 -5.76 9.28
N HIS A 172 -2.72 -6.02 10.53
CA HIS A 172 -2.30 -7.24 11.25
C HIS A 172 -2.70 -8.50 10.49
N TYR A 173 -3.93 -8.56 9.97
CA TYR A 173 -4.38 -9.66 9.13
C TYR A 173 -3.48 -9.83 7.89
N LEU A 174 -3.16 -8.75 7.17
CA LEU A 174 -2.27 -8.84 6.00
C LEU A 174 -0.88 -9.38 6.36
N HIS A 175 -0.34 -8.97 7.50
CA HIS A 175 1.01 -9.33 7.94
C HIS A 175 1.10 -10.78 8.46
N LYS A 176 0.13 -11.22 9.27
CA LYS A 176 0.20 -12.50 10.00
C LYS A 176 -1.05 -13.38 9.88
N GLY A 177 -2.23 -12.82 9.61
CA GLY A 177 -3.50 -13.56 9.56
C GLY A 177 -3.87 -14.15 8.20
N CYS A 178 -3.27 -13.67 7.11
CA CYS A 178 -3.48 -14.16 5.75
C CYS A 178 -2.62 -15.40 5.49
N GLN A 179 -3.08 -16.27 4.56
CA GLN A 179 -2.30 -17.45 4.12
C GLN A 179 -0.90 -17.06 3.60
N ARG A 180 -0.78 -15.87 3.02
CA ARG A 180 0.48 -15.29 2.57
C ARG A 180 0.70 -13.97 3.30
N ARG A 181 1.89 -13.77 3.85
CA ARG A 181 2.34 -12.48 4.41
C ARG A 181 2.39 -11.45 3.29
N ILE A 182 1.52 -10.45 3.38
CA ILE A 182 1.35 -9.36 2.42
C ILE A 182 1.88 -8.09 3.06
N ILE A 183 2.81 -7.40 2.38
CA ILE A 183 3.22 -6.03 2.71
C ILE A 183 2.49 -5.10 1.75
N HIS A 184 1.71 -4.16 2.28
CA HIS A 184 0.83 -3.29 1.51
C HIS A 184 1.61 -2.21 0.74
N ARG A 185 2.58 -1.57 1.40
CA ARG A 185 3.49 -0.52 0.91
C ARG A 185 2.88 0.84 0.58
N ASP A 186 1.56 1.00 0.71
CA ASP A 186 0.88 2.28 0.47
C ASP A 186 -0.29 2.53 1.44
N ILE A 187 -0.03 2.33 2.74
CA ILE A 187 -1.00 2.66 3.79
C ILE A 187 -1.06 4.18 3.98
N LYS A 188 -2.25 4.76 3.79
CA LYS A 188 -2.53 6.19 3.89
C LYS A 188 -4.05 6.43 3.92
N SER A 189 -4.45 7.62 4.34
CA SER A 189 -5.88 7.99 4.42
C SER A 189 -6.65 7.88 3.10
N SER A 190 -6.01 8.06 1.94
CA SER A 190 -6.68 7.92 0.63
C SER A 190 -6.89 6.47 0.19
N ASN A 191 -6.17 5.52 0.79
CA ASN A 191 -6.29 4.08 0.51
C ASN A 191 -7.07 3.32 1.58
N VAL A 192 -7.64 4.02 2.57
CA VAL A 192 -8.63 3.45 3.51
C VAL A 192 -10.01 3.95 3.11
N LEU A 193 -10.86 3.06 2.61
CA LEU A 193 -12.24 3.36 2.25
C LEU A 193 -13.18 3.11 3.43
N LEU A 194 -14.29 3.82 3.50
CA LEU A 194 -15.28 3.65 4.55
C LEU A 194 -16.60 3.12 4.01
N THR A 195 -17.13 2.10 4.68
CA THR A 195 -18.50 1.61 4.45
C THR A 195 -19.55 2.61 4.97
N GLN A 196 -20.83 2.32 4.73
CA GLN A 196 -21.94 3.12 5.24
C GLN A 196 -21.90 3.30 6.77
N ASP A 197 -21.41 2.30 7.49
CA ASP A 197 -21.30 2.27 8.96
C ASP A 197 -19.91 2.70 9.46
N PHE A 198 -19.16 3.46 8.64
CA PHE A 198 -17.81 3.94 8.93
C PHE A 198 -16.77 2.85 9.22
N GLN A 199 -17.05 1.58 8.88
CA GLN A 199 -16.06 0.52 9.00
C GLN A 199 -14.95 0.73 7.96
N PRO A 200 -13.66 0.77 8.37
CA PRO A 200 -12.55 1.02 7.47
C PRO A 200 -12.19 -0.23 6.67
N GLN A 201 -11.84 -0.04 5.40
CA GLN A 201 -11.41 -1.09 4.47
C GLN A 201 -10.13 -0.66 3.76
N ILE A 202 -9.01 -1.34 4.05
CA ILE A 202 -7.75 -1.13 3.33
C ILE A 202 -7.94 -1.49 1.87
N SER A 203 -7.49 -0.62 0.96
CA SER A 203 -7.68 -0.73 -0.48
C SER A 203 -6.38 -0.38 -1.23
N ASP A 204 -6.41 -0.57 -2.55
CA ASP A 204 -5.31 -0.30 -3.49
C ASP A 204 -4.03 -1.12 -3.25
N PHE A 205 -4.11 -2.38 -3.68
CA PHE A 205 -3.02 -3.35 -3.54
C PHE A 205 -2.04 -3.32 -4.73
N GLY A 206 -2.04 -2.24 -5.52
CA GLY A 206 -1.20 -2.12 -6.73
C GLY A 206 0.31 -2.21 -6.44
N LEU A 207 0.75 -1.77 -5.25
CA LEU A 207 2.14 -1.85 -4.80
C LEU A 207 2.45 -3.05 -3.89
N ALA A 208 1.40 -3.77 -3.47
CA ALA A 208 1.51 -4.82 -2.47
C ALA A 208 2.42 -5.97 -2.95
N LYS A 209 3.08 -6.61 -1.98
CA LYS A 209 4.01 -7.71 -2.23
C LYS A 209 3.76 -8.87 -1.28
N TRP A 210 3.88 -10.08 -1.81
CA TRP A 210 4.09 -11.25 -0.96
C TRP A 210 5.52 -11.31 -0.51
N LEU A 211 5.69 -11.44 0.79
CA LEU A 211 6.99 -11.67 1.40
C LEU A 211 6.99 -13.08 2.00
N PRO A 212 7.71 -14.04 1.39
CA PRO A 212 7.76 -15.41 1.92
C PRO A 212 8.21 -15.42 3.38
N SER A 213 7.65 -16.31 4.20
CA SER A 213 7.91 -16.34 5.65
C SER A 213 9.38 -16.57 6.01
N GLN A 214 10.14 -17.22 5.13
CA GLN A 214 11.58 -17.44 5.28
C GLN A 214 12.44 -16.19 5.02
N TRP A 215 11.87 -15.12 4.46
CA TRP A 215 12.60 -13.88 4.18
C TRP A 215 12.34 -12.88 5.30
N SER A 216 13.41 -12.32 5.87
CA SER A 216 13.26 -11.21 6.83
C SER A 216 12.73 -9.97 6.11
N HIS A 217 13.34 -9.63 4.97
CA HIS A 217 13.02 -8.46 4.15
C HIS A 217 13.17 -8.78 2.65
N HIS A 218 12.74 -7.84 1.82
CA HIS A 218 13.00 -7.84 0.38
C HIS A 218 13.48 -6.46 -0.07
N SER A 219 14.57 -6.40 -0.84
CA SER A 219 15.03 -5.16 -1.45
C SER A 219 14.37 -4.97 -2.81
N ILE A 220 13.74 -3.80 -3.02
CA ILE A 220 12.98 -3.49 -4.23
C ILE A 220 13.47 -2.17 -4.84
N ALA A 221 13.63 -2.17 -6.17
CA ALA A 221 13.76 -0.97 -6.98
C ALA A 221 12.82 -1.06 -8.21
N PRO A 222 12.21 0.05 -8.66
CA PRO A 222 12.26 1.39 -8.08
C PRO A 222 11.50 1.49 -6.75
N ILE A 223 11.79 2.54 -5.98
CA ILE A 223 11.01 2.91 -4.80
C ILE A 223 9.70 3.53 -5.27
N GLU A 224 8.59 3.00 -4.78
CA GLU A 224 7.23 3.36 -5.17
C GLU A 224 6.37 3.43 -3.89
N GLY A 225 5.55 4.46 -3.78
CA GLY A 225 4.68 4.73 -2.62
C GLY A 225 4.41 6.22 -2.49
N THR A 226 3.79 6.64 -1.39
CA THR A 226 3.41 8.04 -1.18
C THR A 226 4.41 8.77 -0.29
N PHE A 227 4.95 9.87 -0.81
CA PHE A 227 5.86 10.73 -0.04
C PHE A 227 5.18 11.24 1.24
N GLY A 228 5.90 11.21 2.37
CA GLY A 228 5.35 11.45 3.71
C GLY A 228 5.03 10.18 4.49
N HIS A 229 4.72 9.07 3.81
CA HIS A 229 4.44 7.74 4.42
C HIS A 229 5.59 6.74 4.25
N LEU A 230 6.63 7.07 3.48
CA LEU A 230 7.75 6.17 3.22
C LEU A 230 8.64 6.05 4.46
N ALA A 231 8.86 4.81 4.90
CA ALA A 231 9.81 4.52 5.96
C ALA A 231 11.26 4.85 5.53
N PRO A 232 12.13 5.34 6.43
CA PRO A 232 13.51 5.70 6.10
C PRO A 232 14.31 4.57 5.43
N GLU A 233 14.25 3.36 5.96
CA GLU A 233 14.97 2.20 5.41
C GLU A 233 14.45 1.80 4.02
N TYR A 234 13.17 2.07 3.74
CA TYR A 234 12.57 1.80 2.44
C TYR A 234 13.00 2.84 1.41
N TYR A 235 12.94 4.12 1.78
CA TYR A 235 13.35 5.21 0.90
C TYR A 235 14.86 5.22 0.61
N THR A 236 15.70 4.87 1.58
CA THR A 236 17.16 4.92 1.41
C THR A 236 17.72 3.64 0.77
N HIS A 237 17.19 2.47 1.14
CA HIS A 237 17.79 1.18 0.77
C HIS A 237 16.84 0.25 0.00
N GLY A 238 15.59 0.66 -0.24
CA GLY A 238 14.58 -0.17 -0.88
C GLY A 238 14.14 -1.37 -0.03
N ILE A 239 14.43 -1.39 1.27
CA ILE A 239 14.12 -2.50 2.18
C ILE A 239 12.62 -2.52 2.47
N VAL A 240 11.98 -3.67 2.24
CA VAL A 240 10.55 -3.91 2.46
C VAL A 240 10.33 -5.08 3.41
N ASP A 241 9.61 -4.82 4.50
CA ASP A 241 9.07 -5.77 5.47
C ASP A 241 7.79 -5.19 6.12
N GLU A 242 7.22 -5.84 7.15
CA GLU A 242 6.04 -5.30 7.84
C GLU A 242 6.29 -3.94 8.47
N LYS A 243 7.53 -3.63 8.87
CA LYS A 243 7.84 -2.39 9.59
C LYS A 243 7.75 -1.16 8.67
N THR A 244 7.84 -1.36 7.36
CA THR A 244 7.51 -0.32 6.38
C THR A 244 6.03 0.08 6.43
N ASP A 245 5.12 -0.89 6.51
CA ASP A 245 3.70 -0.65 6.69
C ASP A 245 3.39 -0.08 8.09
N VAL A 246 4.11 -0.52 9.13
CA VAL A 246 3.96 0.02 10.49
C VAL A 246 4.31 1.50 10.53
N PHE A 247 5.39 1.92 9.86
CA PHE A 247 5.75 3.34 9.78
C PHE A 247 4.65 4.16 9.09
N ALA A 248 4.19 3.69 7.93
CA ALA A 248 3.10 4.33 7.19
C ALA A 248 1.81 4.40 8.04
N PHE A 249 1.52 3.36 8.83
CA PHE A 249 0.42 3.35 9.79
C PHE A 249 0.60 4.40 10.90
N GLY A 250 1.81 4.61 11.40
CA GLY A 250 2.10 5.67 12.37
C GLY A 250 1.79 7.07 11.83
N VAL A 251 2.17 7.35 10.59
CA VAL A 251 1.81 8.61 9.90
C VAL A 251 0.29 8.71 9.70
N PHE A 252 -0.37 7.61 9.32
CA PHE A 252 -1.82 7.53 9.21
C PHE A 252 -2.55 7.83 10.53
N LEU A 253 -2.03 7.38 11.67
CA LEU A 253 -2.56 7.76 12.99
C LEU A 253 -2.44 9.27 13.24
N LEU A 254 -1.32 9.88 12.84
CA LEU A 254 -1.16 11.33 12.94
C LEU A 254 -2.15 12.10 12.05
N GLU A 255 -2.42 11.60 10.83
CA GLU A 255 -3.47 12.15 9.97
C GLU A 255 -4.83 12.10 10.69
N LEU A 256 -5.19 10.96 11.30
CA LEU A 256 -6.44 10.80 12.04
C LEU A 256 -6.56 11.79 13.21
N ILE A 257 -5.53 11.93 14.03
CA ILE A 257 -5.55 12.82 15.20
C ILE A 257 -5.71 14.28 14.74
N SER A 258 -4.90 14.70 13.77
CA SER A 258 -4.73 16.12 13.41
C SER A 258 -5.65 16.62 12.32
N GLY A 259 -6.26 15.72 11.53
CA GLY A 259 -6.99 16.09 10.32
C GLY A 259 -6.12 16.73 9.25
N ARG A 260 -4.78 16.64 9.38
CA ARG A 260 -3.81 17.23 8.45
C ARG A 260 -3.33 16.20 7.44
N LYS A 261 -3.01 16.70 6.24
CA LYS A 261 -2.31 15.91 5.22
C LYS A 261 -0.89 15.55 5.70
N PRO A 262 -0.34 14.41 5.25
CA PRO A 262 1.01 13.94 5.63
C PRO A 262 2.12 14.91 5.20
N VAL A 263 1.87 15.69 4.14
CA VAL A 263 2.74 16.75 3.64
C VAL A 263 1.85 17.93 3.31
N ASP A 264 2.15 19.09 3.88
CA ASP A 264 1.38 20.31 3.64
C ASP A 264 1.85 21.05 2.38
N ALA A 265 1.19 22.17 2.06
CA ALA A 265 1.51 23.00 0.90
C ALA A 265 2.90 23.66 0.99
N SER A 266 3.51 23.67 2.17
CA SER A 266 4.86 24.19 2.43
C SER A 266 5.91 23.08 2.48
N HIS A 267 5.55 21.86 2.05
CA HIS A 267 6.41 20.67 2.10
C HIS A 267 6.88 20.29 3.50
N GLN A 268 6.19 20.76 4.55
CA GLN A 268 6.48 20.32 5.90
C GLN A 268 5.85 18.96 6.14
N SER A 269 6.64 18.10 6.78
CA SER A 269 6.24 16.76 7.12
C SER A 269 5.39 16.74 8.39
N LEU A 270 4.24 16.08 8.31
CA LEU A 270 3.37 15.84 9.45
C LEU A 270 4.09 15.08 10.56
N HIS A 271 4.95 14.12 10.20
CA HIS A 271 5.71 13.35 11.20
C HIS A 271 6.67 14.24 11.97
N SER A 272 7.29 15.23 11.32
CA SER A 272 8.28 16.12 11.94
C SER A 272 7.61 17.12 12.87
N TRP A 273 6.49 17.70 12.42
CA TRP A 273 5.64 18.55 13.26
C TRP A 273 5.14 17.81 14.51
N ALA A 274 4.62 16.59 14.34
CA ALA A 274 4.09 15.81 15.45
C ALA A 274 5.20 15.37 16.43
N LYS A 275 6.40 15.02 15.93
CA LYS A 275 7.53 14.59 16.78
C LYS A 275 7.92 15.68 17.79
N THR A 276 7.92 16.95 17.37
CA THR A 276 8.18 18.09 18.26
C THR A 276 7.15 18.19 19.38
N ILE A 277 5.86 18.13 19.05
CA ILE A 277 4.77 18.22 20.02
C ILE A 277 4.79 17.04 21.01
N ILE A 278 5.04 15.83 20.50
CA ILE A 278 5.14 14.62 21.34
C ILE A 278 6.32 14.73 22.32
N LYS A 279 7.46 15.29 21.88
CA LYS A 279 8.65 15.53 22.72
C LYS A 279 8.37 16.56 23.80
N GLU A 280 7.63 17.62 23.48
CA GLU A 280 7.21 18.68 24.41
C GLU A 280 6.09 18.21 25.37
N ARG A 281 5.53 17.01 25.17
CA ARG A 281 4.44 16.40 25.96
C ARG A 281 3.12 17.17 25.91
N GLU A 282 2.91 17.96 24.87
CA GLU A 282 1.68 18.75 24.65
C GLU A 282 0.75 18.04 23.66
N ILE A 283 0.40 16.79 23.93
CA ILE A 283 -0.27 15.87 22.99
C ILE A 283 -1.61 16.43 22.49
N GLU A 284 -2.29 17.23 23.31
CA GLU A 284 -3.55 17.90 22.96
C GLU A 284 -3.39 18.85 21.76
N LYS A 285 -2.20 19.42 21.53
CA LYS A 285 -1.92 20.27 20.35
C LYS A 285 -1.91 19.48 19.03
N LEU A 286 -1.87 18.14 19.08
CA LEU A 286 -1.99 17.31 17.90
C LEU A 286 -3.42 17.28 17.34
N VAL A 287 -4.43 17.49 18.20
CA VAL A 287 -5.83 17.27 17.85
C VAL A 287 -6.29 18.27 16.79
N ASP A 288 -7.07 17.77 15.83
CA ASP A 288 -7.76 18.58 14.83
C ASP A 288 -8.62 19.66 15.53
N PRO A 289 -8.30 20.96 15.35
CA PRO A 289 -9.02 22.04 16.02
C PRO A 289 -10.52 22.07 15.72
N ARG A 290 -10.96 21.43 14.62
CA ARG A 290 -12.38 21.34 14.25
C ARG A 290 -13.18 20.40 15.15
N ILE A 291 -12.53 19.45 15.85
CA ILE A 291 -13.18 18.57 16.84
C ILE A 291 -13.50 19.35 18.12
N GLY A 292 -12.75 20.43 18.41
CA GLY A 292 -12.89 21.17 19.66
C GLY A 292 -12.42 20.33 20.85
N GLU A 293 -13.20 20.34 21.94
CA GLU A 293 -12.89 19.59 23.18
C GLU A 293 -13.60 18.22 23.24
N ASP A 294 -14.28 17.80 22.18
CA ASP A 294 -15.07 16.56 22.13
C ASP A 294 -14.21 15.35 21.74
N PHE A 295 -13.27 14.98 22.61
CA PHE A 295 -12.42 13.80 22.45
C PHE A 295 -12.08 13.13 23.78
N ASP A 296 -11.86 11.82 23.74
CA ASP A 296 -11.41 11.07 24.92
C ASP A 296 -9.89 11.21 25.08
N ILE A 297 -9.47 11.84 26.18
CA ILE A 297 -8.06 12.09 26.47
C ILE A 297 -7.24 10.79 26.58
N LYS A 298 -7.81 9.71 27.11
CA LYS A 298 -7.11 8.42 27.22
C LYS A 298 -6.89 7.82 25.85
N GLN A 299 -7.92 7.80 25.01
CA GLN A 299 -7.82 7.37 23.62
C GLN A 299 -6.77 8.19 22.86
N LEU A 300 -6.73 9.52 23.08
CA LEU A 300 -5.73 10.41 22.50
C LEU A 300 -4.31 10.02 22.91
N HIS A 301 -4.08 9.76 24.19
CA HIS A 301 -2.78 9.29 24.67
C HIS A 301 -2.39 7.94 24.07
N LEU A 302 -3.33 6.99 23.93
CA LEU A 302 -3.05 5.68 23.34
C LEU A 302 -2.68 5.78 21.85
N ILE A 303 -3.45 6.54 21.07
CA ILE A 303 -3.20 6.71 19.63
C ILE A 303 -1.92 7.51 19.37
N ALA A 304 -1.64 8.55 20.16
CA ALA A 304 -0.40 9.31 20.05
C ALA A 304 0.82 8.48 20.47
N PHE A 305 0.70 7.66 21.51
CA PHE A 305 1.75 6.75 21.93
C PHE A 305 2.03 5.69 20.86
N ALA A 306 0.99 5.03 20.33
CA ALA A 306 1.12 4.09 19.21
C ALA A 306 1.79 4.74 18.00
N ALA A 307 1.34 5.93 17.60
CA ALA A 307 1.94 6.69 16.50
C ALA A 307 3.43 6.95 16.74
N SER A 308 3.81 7.39 17.94
CA SER A 308 5.21 7.67 18.31
C SER A 308 6.12 6.45 18.19
N LEU A 309 5.62 5.25 18.55
CA LEU A 309 6.38 4.01 18.41
C LEU A 309 6.48 3.56 16.95
N CYS A 310 5.41 3.73 16.18
CA CYS A 310 5.35 3.36 14.77
C CYS A 310 6.28 4.20 13.89
N ILE A 311 6.43 5.50 14.16
CA ILE A 311 7.24 6.43 13.34
C ILE A 311 8.72 6.49 13.72
N ARG A 312 9.21 5.57 14.56
CA ARG A 312 10.64 5.48 14.92
C ARG A 312 11.52 5.30 13.70
N SER A 313 12.69 5.93 13.68
CA SER A 313 13.62 5.82 12.55
C SER A 313 14.15 4.39 12.42
N SER A 314 14.44 3.74 13.54
CA SER A 314 14.91 2.35 13.60
C SER A 314 13.75 1.36 13.40
N SER A 315 13.72 0.67 12.26
CA SER A 315 12.72 -0.37 11.93
C SER A 315 12.58 -1.47 13.00
N PRO A 316 13.67 -2.02 13.58
CA PRO A 316 13.57 -2.99 14.67
C PRO A 316 12.82 -2.47 15.90
N CYS A 317 12.96 -1.18 16.22
CA CYS A 317 12.38 -0.56 17.42
C CYS A 317 10.88 -0.20 17.26
N ARG A 318 10.31 -0.39 16.07
CA ARG A 318 8.88 -0.26 15.80
C ARG A 318 8.11 -1.49 16.27
N PRO A 319 6.88 -1.36 16.77
CA PRO A 319 6.05 -2.49 17.16
C PRO A 319 5.59 -3.29 15.93
N SER A 320 5.13 -4.51 16.18
CA SER A 320 4.28 -5.26 15.25
C SER A 320 2.85 -4.75 15.31
N MET A 321 2.05 -5.02 14.27
CA MET A 321 0.66 -4.56 14.24
C MET A 321 -0.25 -5.18 15.32
N ILE A 322 0.11 -6.33 15.89
CA ILE A 322 -0.62 -6.87 17.05
C ILE A 322 -0.33 -6.06 18.31
N GLU A 323 0.93 -5.70 18.56
CA GLU A 323 1.30 -4.84 19.69
C GLU A 323 0.69 -3.45 19.55
N VAL A 324 0.59 -2.92 18.32
CA VAL A 324 -0.15 -1.68 18.04
C VAL A 324 -1.63 -1.80 18.40
N LEU A 325 -2.26 -2.94 18.09
CA LEU A 325 -3.65 -3.19 18.47
C LEU A 325 -3.84 -3.24 19.98
N GLU A 326 -2.97 -3.96 20.70
CA GLU A 326 -2.97 -4.04 22.16
C GLU A 326 -2.86 -2.62 22.78
N ILE A 327 -2.00 -1.76 22.23
CA ILE A 327 -1.90 -0.33 22.62
C ILE A 327 -3.22 0.40 22.38
N LEU A 328 -3.77 0.31 21.18
CA LEU A 328 -5.02 1.00 20.84
C LEU A 328 -6.24 0.44 21.60
N GLN A 329 -6.18 -0.77 22.14
CA GLN A 329 -7.24 -1.34 22.96
C GLN A 329 -7.07 -1.04 24.44
N GLY A 330 -5.98 -0.38 24.83
CA GLY A 330 -5.68 -0.03 26.22
C GLY A 330 -5.27 -1.23 27.07
N GLU A 331 -4.73 -2.28 26.44
CA GLU A 331 -4.19 -3.42 27.16
C GLU A 331 -2.94 -3.03 27.97
N GLU A 332 -2.66 -3.75 29.05
CA GLU A 332 -1.60 -3.40 29.98
C GLU A 332 -0.23 -3.66 29.35
N ILE A 333 0.43 -2.58 28.91
CA ILE A 333 1.73 -2.67 28.23
C ILE A 333 2.85 -2.36 29.19
N GLU A 334 3.83 -3.25 29.21
CA GLU A 334 5.11 -3.03 29.88
C GLU A 334 5.85 -1.85 29.24
N LYS A 335 5.66 -0.63 29.76
CA LYS A 335 6.31 0.59 29.26
C LYS A 335 7.83 0.46 29.20
N GLU A 336 8.41 -0.37 30.06
CA GLU A 336 9.84 -0.70 30.08
C GLU A 336 10.31 -1.37 28.77
N LYS A 337 9.45 -2.15 28.10
CA LYS A 337 9.75 -2.80 26.82
C LYS A 337 10.09 -1.80 25.70
N TRP A 338 9.59 -0.57 25.80
CA TRP A 338 9.68 0.43 24.74
C TRP A 338 10.61 1.59 25.09
N LYS A 339 11.35 1.54 26.20
CA LYS A 339 12.41 2.52 26.49
C LYS A 339 13.52 2.38 25.44
N MET A 340 13.90 3.49 24.82
CA MET A 340 15.06 3.52 23.94
C MET A 340 16.33 3.72 24.77
N GLU A 341 17.43 3.12 24.34
CA GLU A 341 18.74 3.39 24.93
C GLU A 341 19.21 4.80 24.53
N GLU A 342 19.90 5.50 25.43
CA GLU A 342 20.33 6.91 25.21
C GLU A 342 21.16 7.10 23.91
N GLU A 343 21.83 6.05 23.43
CA GLU A 343 22.60 6.09 22.18
C GLU A 343 21.71 6.04 20.93
N GLU A 344 20.56 5.36 20.98
CA GLU A 344 19.60 5.32 19.87
C GLU A 344 18.80 6.61 19.77
N GLU A 345 18.47 7.24 20.90
CA GLU A 345 17.83 8.56 20.93
C GLU A 345 18.72 9.63 20.25
N LYS A 346 20.03 9.62 20.52
CA LYS A 346 20.99 10.53 19.87
C LYS A 346 21.09 10.29 18.37
N LYS A 347 21.02 9.04 17.91
CA LYS A 347 20.99 8.72 16.47
C LYS A 347 19.69 9.22 15.83
N GLU A 348 18.55 9.04 16.49
CA GLU A 348 17.27 9.57 16.00
C GLU A 348 17.24 11.10 15.88
N GLU A 349 17.97 11.82 16.74
CA GLU A 349 18.16 13.27 16.62
C GLU A 349 19.13 13.63 15.49
N PHE A 350 20.21 12.87 15.32
CA PHE A 350 21.23 13.11 14.29
C PHE A 350 20.69 12.96 12.85
N TRP A 351 19.80 12.00 12.61
CA TRP A 351 19.13 11.84 11.29
C TRP A 351 18.03 12.90 11.02
N GLY A 352 17.90 13.92 11.87
CA GLY A 352 16.97 15.04 11.72
C GLY A 352 17.53 16.17 10.87
N TYR A 353 16.97 16.33 9.67
CA TYR A 353 16.94 17.55 8.83
C TYR A 353 18.24 18.21 8.31
N GLU A 354 19.45 17.85 8.75
CA GLU A 354 20.69 18.49 8.23
C GLU A 354 21.37 17.70 7.10
N ASP A 355 21.08 16.40 6.91
CA ASP A 355 21.83 15.53 5.98
C ASP A 355 21.31 15.52 4.51
N LEU A 356 20.38 16.41 4.14
CA LEU A 356 19.78 16.43 2.79
C LEU A 356 20.35 17.49 1.83
N GLU A 357 21.33 18.31 2.25
CA GLU A 357 21.92 19.34 1.37
C GLU A 357 23.24 18.93 0.68
N ASP A 358 23.92 17.86 1.10
CA ASP A 358 25.20 17.47 0.50
C ASP A 358 25.04 16.39 -0.58
N CYS A 359 24.46 16.78 -1.72
CA CYS A 359 24.60 16.09 -2.99
C CYS A 359 25.19 17.05 -4.04
N GLU A 360 26.31 17.70 -3.72
CA GLU A 360 27.07 18.40 -4.76
C GLU A 360 27.66 17.38 -5.75
N TYR A 361 27.33 17.65 -7.00
CA TYR A 361 27.61 16.87 -8.20
C TYR A 361 29.11 16.89 -8.52
N ASP A 362 29.87 15.86 -8.14
CA ASP A 362 31.23 15.66 -8.62
C ASP A 362 31.20 15.18 -10.08
N SER A 363 31.20 16.14 -11.01
CA SER A 363 31.52 15.88 -12.40
C SER A 363 33.02 15.99 -12.62
N SER A 364 33.74 14.88 -12.46
CA SER A 364 35.11 14.74 -12.93
C SER A 364 35.37 13.36 -13.53
N ILE A 365 34.69 13.03 -14.65
CA ILE A 365 35.14 11.94 -15.53
C ILE A 365 36.09 12.52 -16.58
N SER A 366 37.36 12.17 -16.41
CA SER A 366 38.45 12.39 -17.35
C SER A 366 38.28 11.49 -18.59
N LEU A 367 38.46 12.09 -19.77
CA LEU A 367 38.75 11.37 -21.01
C LEU A 367 40.01 12.01 -21.61
N SER A 368 41.12 11.29 -21.51
CA SER A 368 42.39 11.60 -22.17
C SER A 368 42.30 11.34 -23.69
N PRO A 369 42.96 12.13 -24.54
CA PRO A 369 43.35 11.72 -25.89
C PRO A 369 44.85 11.34 -25.96
N PRO A 370 45.26 10.57 -26.99
CA PRO A 370 46.50 9.80 -26.98
C PRO A 370 47.76 10.60 -27.39
N ASP A 371 48.86 10.20 -26.75
CA ASP A 371 50.26 10.08 -27.19
C ASP A 371 50.96 11.21 -27.98
N SER A 372 51.86 11.87 -27.23
CA SER A 372 53.29 12.12 -27.51
C SER A 372 53.81 12.08 -28.96
N ILE A 373 54.58 13.10 -29.34
CA ILE A 373 56.05 13.01 -29.51
C ILE A 373 56.70 14.40 -29.73
N SER A 374 57.70 14.64 -28.86
CA SER A 374 58.94 15.43 -28.94
C SER A 374 59.04 16.81 -29.62
N ASN A 375 59.55 17.74 -28.80
CA ASN A 375 60.40 18.84 -29.22
C ASN A 375 61.62 18.35 -30.01
N ARG A 376 61.89 18.96 -31.17
CA ARG A 376 63.26 19.43 -31.48
C ARG A 376 63.24 20.60 -32.46
N SER A 377 63.80 21.69 -31.98
CA SER A 377 64.39 22.78 -32.76
C SER A 377 65.19 22.27 -33.97
N SER A 378 65.04 22.88 -35.14
CA SER A 378 66.04 23.78 -35.72
C SER A 378 65.83 23.98 -37.23
N SER A 379 65.81 25.26 -37.62
CA SER A 379 66.42 25.83 -38.82
C SER A 379 65.87 25.53 -40.22
N ASN A 380 65.71 26.65 -40.93
CA ASN A 380 66.03 26.88 -42.34
C ASN A 380 64.91 26.75 -43.41
N ARG A 381 64.45 27.95 -43.80
CA ARG A 381 64.67 28.59 -45.12
C ARG A 381 63.97 27.98 -46.35
N SER A 382 63.25 28.89 -47.03
CA SER A 382 63.09 29.02 -48.49
C SER A 382 62.36 27.87 -49.22
N SER A 383 61.39 28.09 -50.09
CA SER A 383 61.09 29.22 -50.98
C SER A 383 59.60 29.30 -51.27
#